data_AF-Q1GYZ1-F1
#
_entry.id   AF-Q1GYZ1-F1
#
_cell.length_a   1.000
_cell.length_b   1.000
_cell.length_c   1.000
_cell.angle_alpha   90.00
_cell.angle_beta   90.00
_cell.angle_gamma   90.00
#
_symmetry.space_group_name_H-M   'P 1'
#
loop_
_entity.id
_entity.type
_entity.pdbx_description
1 polymer ?
#
loop_
_entity_poly.entity_id
_entity_poly.type
_entity_poly.pdbx_seq_one_letter_code
_entity_poly.pdbx_strand_id
1 'polypeptide(L)'
;MKTMHYLAAIAISSLFSLTSHAELKGTLYYLEPHDTISSTDSVIVNMRLTLNDDSDTLNINGADPNAWLDFVNAQLPHHWDQELASIQFVNIDYMGIGAWRACGGGTFTTHCDDGPPYDFSFTTRTLAGDHLFDLDLPLAPSESLDFTFGLLTPSHGPVAAGTYESPREGLALQFYGYTADDYDEYGNLRLDDDGWVIAPRMFSYDLATTCHDCTFTRTVVAAVPEPSSYALMGLGMGMLAYSGRRRKAKAIQ
;
A
#
# COMPACT_ATOMS: atom_id res chain seq x y z
N MET A 1 15.11 -49.62 60.01
CA MET A 1 14.98 -49.65 58.54
C MET A 1 14.26 -48.39 58.11
N LYS A 2 14.95 -47.45 57.45
CA LYS A 2 14.40 -46.17 56.97
C LYS A 2 14.22 -46.27 55.46
N THR A 3 12.98 -46.29 54.98
CA THR A 3 12.64 -46.26 53.56
C THR A 3 12.42 -44.80 53.15
N MET A 4 13.40 -44.24 52.42
CA MET A 4 13.28 -42.94 51.75
C MET A 4 12.40 -43.09 50.51
N HIS A 5 11.34 -42.28 50.42
CA HIS A 5 10.56 -42.11 49.21
C HIS A 5 11.11 -40.91 48.44
N TYR A 6 11.70 -41.17 47.27
CA TYR A 6 12.05 -40.13 46.30
C TYR A 6 10.82 -39.85 45.44
N LEU A 7 10.16 -38.73 45.72
CA LEU A 7 9.14 -38.14 44.85
C LEU A 7 9.86 -37.20 43.88
N ALA A 8 10.18 -37.69 42.68
CA ALA A 8 10.68 -36.86 41.59
C ALA A 8 9.47 -36.20 40.91
N ALA A 9 9.20 -34.95 41.27
CA ALA A 9 8.25 -34.10 40.55
C ALA A 9 8.96 -33.56 39.29
N ILE A 10 8.64 -34.14 38.13
CA ILE A 10 9.04 -33.60 36.83
C ILE A 10 8.03 -32.51 36.48
N ALA A 11 8.38 -31.25 36.74
CA ALA A 11 7.65 -30.10 36.22
C ALA A 11 8.03 -29.91 34.75
N ILE A 12 7.22 -30.46 33.84
CA ILE A 12 7.28 -30.11 32.41
C ILE A 12 6.55 -28.78 32.28
N SER A 13 7.25 -27.67 32.53
CA SER A 13 6.81 -26.35 32.08
C SER A 13 7.04 -26.30 30.57
N SER A 14 6.08 -26.79 29.80
CA SER A 14 6.00 -26.50 28.37
C SER A 14 5.91 -24.99 28.20
N LEU A 15 7.01 -24.39 27.78
CA LEU A 15 7.08 -23.03 27.25
C LEU A 15 6.28 -23.02 25.94
N PHE A 16 4.95 -23.03 26.04
CA PHE A 16 4.13 -22.49 24.97
C PHE A 16 4.32 -20.99 25.09
N SER A 17 5.17 -20.43 24.24
CA SER A 17 5.16 -19.01 23.95
C SER A 17 3.78 -18.72 23.38
N LEU A 18 2.82 -18.36 24.23
CA LEU A 18 1.61 -17.68 23.80
C LEU A 18 2.10 -16.35 23.26
N THR A 19 2.32 -16.27 21.95
CA THR A 19 2.50 -15.01 21.25
C THR A 19 1.13 -14.34 21.22
N SER A 20 0.71 -13.76 22.34
CA SER A 20 -0.38 -12.78 22.31
C SER A 20 0.20 -11.54 21.63
N HIS A 21 -0.19 -11.31 20.38
CA HIS A 21 0.04 -10.02 19.72
C HIS A 21 -0.92 -9.04 20.42
N ALA A 22 -0.44 -8.39 21.46
CA ALA A 22 -1.20 -7.50 22.32
C ALA A 22 -1.57 -6.18 21.62
N GLU A 23 -0.77 -5.68 20.68
CA GLU A 23 -1.13 -4.52 19.85
C GLU A 23 -0.11 -4.29 18.72
N LEU A 24 -0.57 -4.26 17.46
CA LEU A 24 0.29 -3.89 16.33
C LEU A 24 0.09 -2.42 16.00
N LYS A 25 1.16 -1.64 16.06
CA LYS A 25 1.11 -0.19 15.84
C LYS A 25 2.18 0.20 14.85
N GLY A 26 1.76 0.67 13.68
CA GLY A 26 2.65 1.23 12.68
C GLY A 26 2.40 2.72 12.47
N THR A 27 3.45 3.41 12.05
CA THR A 27 3.36 4.75 11.48
C THR A 27 3.84 4.74 10.03
N LEU A 28 3.18 5.52 9.19
CA LEU A 28 3.49 5.62 7.77
C LEU A 28 3.96 7.04 7.41
N TYR A 29 5.10 7.14 6.73
CA TYR A 29 5.70 8.41 6.31
C TYR A 29 6.01 8.41 4.82
N TYR A 30 5.90 9.57 4.16
CA TYR A 30 6.45 9.73 2.81
C TYR A 30 7.97 9.97 2.88
N LEU A 31 8.71 9.29 2.02
CA LEU A 31 10.16 9.52 1.91
C LEU A 31 10.46 10.88 1.25
N GLU A 32 9.61 11.28 0.31
CA GLU A 32 9.70 12.55 -0.42
C GLU A 32 8.34 13.26 -0.33
N PRO A 33 8.02 13.91 0.80
CA PRO A 33 6.70 14.51 1.00
C PRO A 33 6.45 15.68 0.05
N HIS A 34 7.50 16.42 -0.36
CA HIS A 34 7.37 17.58 -1.23
C HIS A 34 8.37 17.54 -2.38
N ASP A 35 7.92 17.85 -3.59
CA ASP A 35 8.83 18.00 -4.74
C ASP A 35 8.24 18.93 -5.82
N THR A 36 9.08 19.39 -6.74
CA THR A 36 8.72 20.16 -7.93
C THR A 36 8.93 19.33 -9.18
N ILE A 37 7.90 19.19 -10.01
CA ILE A 37 7.89 18.31 -11.17
C ILE A 37 7.44 19.04 -12.44
N SER A 38 7.79 18.49 -13.60
CA SER A 38 7.23 18.94 -14.88
C SER A 38 5.77 18.53 -15.00
N SER A 39 5.00 19.29 -15.80
CA SER A 39 3.62 18.97 -16.19
C SER A 39 3.42 17.59 -16.81
N THR A 40 4.47 16.94 -17.30
CA THR A 40 4.39 15.62 -17.95
C THR A 40 4.89 14.47 -17.09
N ASP A 41 5.42 14.77 -15.90
CA ASP A 41 6.07 13.75 -15.07
C ASP A 41 5.04 12.88 -14.38
N SER A 42 5.35 11.59 -14.28
CA SER A 42 4.67 10.70 -13.35
C SER A 42 5.30 10.83 -11.97
N VAL A 43 4.49 10.70 -10.93
CA VAL A 43 4.93 10.86 -9.55
C VAL A 43 4.91 9.50 -8.87
N ILE A 44 6.08 9.07 -8.40
CA ILE A 44 6.21 7.86 -7.59
C ILE A 44 5.96 8.24 -6.13
N VAL A 45 5.04 7.53 -5.47
CA VAL A 45 4.75 7.71 -4.04
C VAL A 45 5.53 6.67 -3.26
N ASN A 46 6.70 7.06 -2.74
CA ASN A 46 7.51 6.20 -1.88
C ASN A 46 7.22 6.49 -0.41
N MET A 47 7.04 5.42 0.36
CA MET A 47 6.66 5.49 1.76
C MET A 47 7.55 4.59 2.63
N ARG A 48 7.56 4.89 3.93
CA ARG A 48 8.19 4.13 4.99
C ARG A 48 7.15 3.71 6.00
N LEU A 49 6.98 2.40 6.19
CA LEU A 49 6.32 1.83 7.35
C LEU A 49 7.35 1.70 8.46
N THR A 50 7.04 2.20 9.66
CA THR A 50 7.85 1.98 10.87
C THR A 50 6.94 1.41 11.95
N LEU A 51 7.31 0.29 12.58
CA LEU A 51 6.59 -0.16 13.77
C LEU A 51 6.99 0.68 14.97
N ASN A 52 6.00 1.05 15.77
CA ASN A 52 6.23 1.82 16.98
C ASN A 52 7.02 1.00 18.00
N ASP A 53 7.78 1.67 18.88
CA ASP A 53 8.61 1.03 19.90
C ASP A 53 7.80 0.16 20.88
N ASP A 54 6.50 0.47 21.07
CA ASP A 54 5.57 -0.27 21.92
C ASP A 54 4.70 -1.28 21.16
N SER A 55 4.93 -1.46 19.86
CA SER A 55 4.26 -2.47 19.04
C SER A 55 4.80 -3.86 19.36
N ASP A 56 4.03 -4.90 19.07
CA ASP A 56 4.61 -6.24 18.86
C ASP A 56 5.35 -6.33 17.53
N THR A 57 6.20 -7.35 17.39
CA THR A 57 6.81 -7.73 16.12
C THR A 57 5.71 -8.09 15.12
N LEU A 58 5.70 -7.44 13.96
CA LEU A 58 4.91 -7.87 12.82
C LEU A 58 5.62 -9.07 12.20
N ASN A 59 4.95 -10.22 12.14
CA ASN A 59 5.49 -11.41 11.49
C ASN A 59 4.45 -12.02 10.56
N ILE A 60 4.37 -11.49 9.35
CA ILE A 60 3.50 -12.04 8.32
C ILE A 60 4.22 -13.25 7.74
N ASN A 61 3.65 -14.42 7.94
CA ASN A 61 4.14 -15.67 7.37
C ASN A 61 2.97 -16.35 6.66
N GLY A 62 3.03 -16.40 5.33
CA GLY A 62 1.96 -16.99 4.52
C GLY A 62 1.82 -18.50 4.69
N ALA A 63 2.82 -19.17 5.29
CA ALA A 63 2.80 -20.62 5.48
C ALA A 63 1.96 -21.07 6.69
N ASP A 64 1.69 -20.20 7.66
CA ASP A 64 0.84 -20.53 8.82
C ASP A 64 -0.05 -19.33 9.22
N PRO A 65 -1.06 -18.99 8.40
CA PRO A 65 -1.99 -17.91 8.71
C PRO A 65 -2.81 -18.17 9.99
N ASN A 66 -2.98 -19.44 10.39
CA ASN A 66 -3.75 -19.79 11.59
C ASN A 66 -3.06 -19.41 12.90
N ALA A 67 -1.75 -19.12 12.88
CA ALA A 67 -1.04 -18.53 14.01
C ALA A 67 -1.64 -17.17 14.46
N TRP A 68 -2.44 -16.54 13.61
CA TRP A 68 -3.08 -15.24 13.84
C TRP A 68 -4.53 -15.33 14.31
N LEU A 69 -5.11 -16.53 14.47
CA LEU A 69 -6.52 -16.70 14.86
C LEU A 69 -6.86 -15.99 16.17
N ASP A 70 -6.02 -16.13 17.19
CA ASP A 70 -6.25 -15.51 18.49
C ASP A 70 -6.21 -13.97 18.40
N PHE A 71 -5.27 -13.43 17.61
CA PHE A 71 -5.19 -12.00 17.37
C PHE A 71 -6.44 -11.48 16.67
N VAL A 72 -6.81 -12.08 15.53
CA VAL A 72 -7.98 -11.67 14.74
C VAL A 72 -9.24 -11.69 15.61
N ASN A 73 -9.49 -12.81 16.29
CA ASN A 73 -10.68 -12.97 17.14
C ASN A 73 -10.71 -11.99 18.32
N ALA A 74 -9.56 -11.57 18.84
CA ALA A 74 -9.49 -10.54 19.87
C ALA A 74 -9.82 -9.13 19.34
N GLN A 75 -9.58 -8.86 18.05
CA GLN A 75 -9.82 -7.55 17.44
C GLN A 75 -11.24 -7.39 16.85
N LEU A 76 -11.95 -8.48 16.55
CA LEU A 76 -13.31 -8.44 15.97
C LEU A 76 -14.31 -7.56 16.73
N PRO A 77 -14.39 -7.57 18.07
CA PRO A 77 -15.32 -6.71 18.81
C PRO A 77 -15.11 -5.21 18.58
N HIS A 78 -13.93 -4.81 18.08
CA HIS A 78 -13.56 -3.43 17.80
C HIS A 78 -13.67 -3.07 16.31
N HIS A 79 -14.11 -4.02 15.47
CA HIS A 79 -14.29 -3.77 14.05
C HIS A 79 -15.46 -2.82 13.80
N TRP A 80 -15.32 -1.95 12.80
CA TRP A 80 -16.32 -0.93 12.48
C TRP A 80 -17.62 -1.54 11.92
N ASP A 81 -17.53 -2.71 11.31
CA ASP A 81 -18.69 -3.53 10.92
C ASP A 81 -19.18 -4.38 12.10
N GLN A 82 -20.36 -4.02 12.61
CA GLN A 82 -20.97 -4.70 13.76
C GLN A 82 -21.42 -6.13 13.46
N GLU A 83 -21.65 -6.48 12.18
CA GLU A 83 -21.98 -7.86 11.82
C GLU A 83 -20.78 -8.78 12.07
N LEU A 84 -19.57 -8.29 11.81
CA LEU A 84 -18.32 -9.01 12.07
C LEU A 84 -17.94 -9.03 13.57
N ALA A 85 -18.47 -8.11 14.39
CA ALA A 85 -18.15 -8.07 15.82
C ALA A 85 -18.65 -9.30 16.60
N SER A 86 -19.58 -10.06 16.03
CA SER A 86 -20.15 -11.28 16.64
C SER A 86 -19.62 -12.59 16.07
N ILE A 87 -18.83 -12.55 15.00
CA ILE A 87 -18.28 -13.75 14.40
C ILE A 87 -16.98 -14.16 15.09
N GLN A 88 -16.63 -15.44 14.96
CA GLN A 88 -15.34 -15.96 15.37
C GLN A 88 -14.76 -16.78 14.22
N PHE A 89 -13.58 -16.38 13.74
CA PHE A 89 -12.84 -17.19 12.79
C PHE A 89 -12.34 -18.45 13.48
N VAL A 90 -12.53 -19.59 12.82
CA VAL A 90 -11.96 -20.89 13.22
C VAL A 90 -10.79 -21.28 12.33
N ASN A 91 -10.68 -20.63 11.18
CA ASN A 91 -9.61 -20.85 10.22
C ASN A 91 -9.34 -19.55 9.43
N ILE A 92 -8.08 -19.26 9.19
CA ILE A 92 -7.62 -18.21 8.28
C ILE A 92 -6.93 -18.93 7.11
N ASP A 93 -7.43 -18.67 5.91
CA ASP A 93 -6.92 -19.23 4.65
C ASP A 93 -5.76 -18.39 4.12
N TYR A 94 -5.89 -17.07 4.25
CA TYR A 94 -4.94 -16.12 3.71
C TYR A 94 -4.80 -14.91 4.63
N MET A 95 -3.57 -14.45 4.76
CA MET A 95 -3.23 -13.20 5.42
C MET A 95 -2.27 -12.44 4.50
N GLY A 96 -2.44 -11.14 4.42
CA GLY A 96 -1.53 -10.26 3.72
C GLY A 96 -1.58 -8.83 4.25
N ILE A 97 -0.74 -7.98 3.68
CA ILE A 97 -0.90 -6.53 3.80
C ILE A 97 -1.87 -6.09 2.70
N GLY A 98 -2.72 -5.13 2.97
CA GLY A 98 -3.47 -4.37 1.99
C GLY A 98 -3.03 -2.91 2.07
N ALA A 99 -2.98 -2.25 0.92
CA ALA A 99 -2.81 -0.79 0.87
C ALA A 99 -4.17 -0.17 0.55
N TRP A 100 -4.45 0.98 1.17
CA TRP A 100 -5.65 1.74 0.88
C TRP A 100 -5.34 3.22 0.78
N ARG A 101 -6.14 3.92 -0.03
CA ARG A 101 -6.08 5.37 -0.22
C ARG A 101 -7.48 5.92 0.00
N ALA A 102 -7.59 6.99 0.78
CA ALA A 102 -8.88 7.62 1.02
C ALA A 102 -9.41 8.23 -0.28
N CYS A 103 -10.70 8.02 -0.54
CA CYS A 103 -11.40 8.67 -1.63
C CYS A 103 -11.76 10.11 -1.22
N GLY A 104 -10.92 11.07 -1.62
CA GLY A 104 -11.13 12.50 -1.36
C GLY A 104 -10.24 13.08 -0.27
N GLY A 105 -10.17 14.42 -0.23
CA GLY A 105 -9.23 15.16 0.62
C GLY A 105 -7.87 15.44 -0.03
N GLY A 106 -7.70 15.07 -1.31
CA GLY A 106 -6.56 15.44 -2.13
C GLY A 106 -7.00 16.09 -3.45
N THR A 107 -6.02 16.48 -4.27
CA THR A 107 -6.23 17.18 -5.55
C THR A 107 -5.53 16.50 -6.74
N PHE A 108 -4.81 15.39 -6.50
CA PHE A 108 -4.21 14.59 -7.57
C PHE A 108 -5.23 13.86 -8.45
N THR A 109 -6.35 13.44 -7.87
CA THR A 109 -7.41 12.67 -8.55
C THR A 109 -8.76 13.36 -8.34
N THR A 110 -9.72 13.14 -9.24
CA THR A 110 -11.09 13.62 -9.08
C THR A 110 -11.95 12.60 -8.33
N HIS A 111 -11.66 11.31 -8.52
CA HIS A 111 -12.24 10.21 -7.76
C HIS A 111 -11.17 9.58 -6.86
N CYS A 112 -11.34 8.34 -6.40
CA CYS A 112 -10.35 7.65 -5.56
C CYS A 112 -9.01 7.53 -6.31
N ASP A 113 -9.05 6.94 -7.50
CA ASP A 113 -7.86 6.63 -8.28
C ASP A 113 -7.85 7.28 -9.65
N ASP A 114 -9.02 7.64 -10.19
CA ASP A 114 -9.09 8.22 -11.54
C ASP A 114 -9.00 9.75 -11.51
N GLY A 115 -8.29 10.28 -12.50
CA GLY A 115 -8.15 11.70 -12.72
C GLY A 115 -9.40 12.37 -13.30
N PRO A 116 -9.27 13.63 -13.74
CA PRO A 116 -8.04 14.43 -13.78
C PRO A 116 -7.58 14.91 -12.39
N PRO A 117 -6.33 15.43 -12.25
CA PRO A 117 -5.29 15.50 -13.29
C PRO A 117 -4.41 14.24 -13.44
N TYR A 118 -4.32 13.38 -12.42
CA TYR A 118 -3.57 12.14 -12.47
C TYR A 118 -4.48 10.94 -12.26
N ASP A 119 -4.11 9.81 -12.85
CA ASP A 119 -4.61 8.48 -12.50
C ASP A 119 -3.61 7.84 -11.52
N PHE A 120 -4.12 7.23 -10.46
CA PHE A 120 -3.36 6.53 -9.45
C PHE A 120 -3.39 5.02 -9.71
N SER A 121 -2.27 4.36 -9.49
CA SER A 121 -2.19 2.90 -9.50
C SER A 121 -1.38 2.41 -8.31
N PHE A 122 -1.91 1.43 -7.59
CA PHE A 122 -1.16 0.73 -6.54
C PHE A 122 -0.03 -0.08 -7.18
N THR A 123 1.17 0.09 -6.66
CA THR A 123 2.31 -0.77 -7.01
C THR A 123 2.65 -1.71 -5.88
N THR A 124 2.68 -1.16 -4.65
CA THR A 124 2.90 -1.88 -3.38
C THR A 124 4.05 -2.88 -3.48
N ARG A 125 5.24 -2.35 -3.81
CA ARG A 125 6.49 -3.11 -3.92
C ARG A 125 7.55 -2.54 -2.99
N THR A 126 8.40 -3.38 -2.41
CA THR A 126 9.62 -2.90 -1.74
C THR A 126 10.50 -2.14 -2.73
N LEU A 127 11.42 -1.32 -2.23
CA LEU A 127 12.38 -0.64 -3.11
C LEU A 127 13.31 -1.62 -3.86
N ALA A 128 13.37 -2.89 -3.46
CA ALA A 128 14.06 -3.96 -4.18
C ALA A 128 13.21 -4.57 -5.32
N GLY A 129 11.90 -4.27 -5.38
CA GLY A 129 10.97 -4.72 -6.42
C GLY A 129 10.03 -5.85 -6.00
N ASP A 130 10.20 -6.41 -4.82
CA ASP A 130 9.38 -7.51 -4.30
C ASP A 130 7.97 -7.01 -3.96
N HIS A 131 6.95 -7.82 -4.21
CA HIS A 131 5.58 -7.47 -3.84
C HIS A 131 5.41 -7.47 -2.33
N LEU A 132 4.91 -6.36 -1.78
CA LEU A 132 4.70 -6.23 -0.32
C LEU A 132 3.77 -7.31 0.24
N PHE A 133 2.85 -7.81 -0.61
CA PHE A 133 1.79 -8.75 -0.24
C PHE A 133 2.22 -10.22 -0.29
N ASP A 134 3.38 -10.51 -0.90
CA ASP A 134 3.90 -11.87 -1.05
C ASP A 134 5.12 -12.12 -0.14
N LEU A 135 5.44 -11.16 0.73
CA LEU A 135 6.63 -11.23 1.60
C LEU A 135 6.29 -11.89 2.93
N ASP A 136 7.15 -12.83 3.31
CA ASP A 136 7.35 -13.13 4.73
C ASP A 136 8.05 -11.92 5.36
N LEU A 137 7.30 -11.12 6.11
CA LEU A 137 7.75 -9.84 6.64
C LEU A 137 7.87 -9.91 8.17
N PRO A 138 9.05 -10.28 8.70
CA PRO A 138 9.39 -9.99 10.08
C PRO A 138 9.87 -8.54 10.19
N LEU A 139 9.10 -7.71 10.88
CA LEU A 139 9.47 -6.35 11.22
C LEU A 139 9.36 -6.20 12.74
N ALA A 140 10.49 -5.96 13.41
CA ALA A 140 10.52 -5.77 14.84
C ALA A 140 10.11 -4.33 15.22
N PRO A 141 9.79 -4.07 16.50
CA PRO A 141 9.52 -2.71 16.98
C PRO A 141 10.68 -1.77 16.65
N SER A 142 10.35 -0.52 16.30
CA SER A 142 11.28 0.51 15.78
C SER A 142 11.91 0.22 14.41
N GLU A 143 11.74 -0.97 13.83
CA GLU A 143 12.23 -1.25 12.49
C GLU A 143 11.36 -0.60 11.42
N SER A 144 11.98 -0.37 10.25
CA SER A 144 11.34 0.33 9.14
C SER A 144 11.48 -0.43 7.83
N LEU A 145 10.43 -0.35 7.01
CA LEU A 145 10.38 -0.88 5.66
C LEU A 145 10.03 0.23 4.67
N ASP A 146 10.92 0.43 3.69
CA ASP A 146 10.70 1.35 2.59
C ASP A 146 10.11 0.64 1.37
N PHE A 147 9.09 1.25 0.77
CA PHE A 147 8.37 0.67 -0.35
C PHE A 147 7.74 1.74 -1.24
N THR A 148 7.47 1.38 -2.48
CA THR A 148 6.68 2.17 -3.41
C THR A 148 5.20 1.83 -3.23
N PHE A 149 4.45 2.79 -2.70
CA PHE A 149 3.01 2.66 -2.46
C PHE A 149 2.23 2.66 -3.78
N GLY A 150 2.50 3.63 -4.64
CA GLY A 150 1.85 3.70 -5.95
C GLY A 150 2.47 4.73 -6.89
N LEU A 151 1.84 4.86 -8.04
CA LEU A 151 2.25 5.73 -9.15
C LEU A 151 1.08 6.61 -9.59
N LEU A 152 1.32 7.91 -9.63
CA LEU A 152 0.42 8.91 -10.21
C LEU A 152 0.89 9.23 -11.63
N THR A 153 0.05 8.96 -12.63
CA THR A 153 0.35 9.20 -14.05
C THR A 153 -0.60 10.28 -14.59
N PRO A 154 -0.12 11.32 -15.30
CA PRO A 154 -1.02 12.31 -15.90
C PRO A 154 -2.09 11.68 -16.81
N SER A 155 -3.38 11.91 -16.52
CA SER A 155 -4.48 11.20 -17.20
C SER A 155 -4.70 11.66 -18.65
N HIS A 156 -4.48 12.95 -18.94
CA HIS A 156 -4.89 13.59 -20.21
C HIS A 156 -3.84 14.55 -20.79
N GLY A 157 -2.55 14.21 -20.66
CA GLY A 157 -1.45 15.04 -21.13
C GLY A 157 -0.88 15.97 -20.06
N PRO A 158 -0.27 17.11 -20.44
CA PRO A 158 0.38 18.00 -19.47
C PRO A 158 -0.57 18.52 -18.39
N VAL A 159 -0.19 18.33 -17.13
CA VAL A 159 -0.90 18.80 -15.95
C VAL A 159 -0.72 20.30 -15.77
N ALA A 160 -1.79 20.98 -15.34
CA ALA A 160 -1.76 22.42 -15.08
C ALA A 160 -0.79 22.75 -13.94
N ALA A 161 -0.16 23.93 -14.00
CA ALA A 161 0.70 24.39 -12.92
C ALA A 161 -0.12 24.60 -11.62
N GLY A 162 0.45 24.18 -10.50
CA GLY A 162 -0.22 24.24 -9.19
C GLY A 162 0.39 23.29 -8.19
N THR A 163 -0.07 23.37 -6.94
CA THR A 163 0.28 22.41 -5.90
C THR A 163 -0.83 21.38 -5.79
N TYR A 164 -0.44 20.12 -5.89
CA TYR A 164 -1.32 18.97 -5.76
C TYR A 164 -1.02 18.24 -4.46
N GLU A 165 -2.06 17.76 -3.78
CA GLU A 165 -1.96 17.14 -2.46
C GLU A 165 -2.59 15.74 -2.50
N SER A 166 -1.96 14.76 -1.86
CA SER A 166 -2.52 13.41 -1.75
C SER A 166 -3.50 13.35 -0.59
N PRO A 167 -4.60 12.56 -0.70
CA PRO A 167 -5.41 12.24 0.46
C PRO A 167 -4.63 11.34 1.44
N ARG A 168 -5.27 10.98 2.55
CA ARG A 168 -4.68 10.01 3.49
C ARG A 168 -4.50 8.64 2.83
N GLU A 169 -3.39 8.00 3.12
CA GLU A 169 -3.15 6.60 2.75
C GLU A 169 -2.81 5.77 3.97
N GLY A 170 -3.01 4.47 3.86
CA GLY A 170 -2.72 3.54 4.93
C GLY A 170 -2.39 2.15 4.45
N LEU A 171 -1.92 1.36 5.40
CA LEU A 171 -1.72 -0.06 5.30
C LEU A 171 -2.64 -0.73 6.32
N ALA A 172 -3.25 -1.83 5.90
CA ALA A 172 -4.02 -2.70 6.77
C ALA A 172 -3.49 -4.13 6.68
N LEU A 173 -3.62 -4.91 7.74
CA LEU A 173 -3.52 -6.35 7.66
C LEU A 173 -4.87 -6.89 7.21
N GLN A 174 -4.88 -7.67 6.14
CA GLN A 174 -6.06 -8.31 5.61
C GLN A 174 -6.01 -9.80 5.93
N PHE A 175 -7.09 -10.30 6.52
CA PHE A 175 -7.27 -11.70 6.85
C PHE A 175 -8.51 -12.20 6.11
N TYR A 176 -8.39 -13.35 5.46
CA TYR A 176 -9.48 -14.03 4.79
C TYR A 176 -9.61 -15.41 5.39
N GLY A 177 -10.80 -15.78 5.84
CA GLY A 177 -11.02 -17.06 6.50
C GLY A 177 -12.48 -17.43 6.67
N TYR A 178 -12.72 -18.43 7.51
CA TYR A 178 -14.05 -18.97 7.75
C TYR A 178 -14.38 -19.04 9.23
N THR A 179 -15.67 -19.01 9.50
CA THR A 179 -16.27 -19.20 10.82
C THR A 179 -16.77 -20.63 10.95
N ALA A 180 -17.12 -21.04 12.18
CA ALA A 180 -17.69 -22.37 12.42
C ALA A 180 -18.95 -22.64 11.59
N ASP A 181 -19.77 -21.61 11.35
CA ASP A 181 -21.05 -21.71 10.64
C ASP A 181 -20.89 -21.92 9.13
N ASP A 182 -19.70 -21.65 8.60
CA ASP A 182 -19.36 -21.84 7.18
C ASP A 182 -19.00 -23.31 6.89
N TYR A 183 -18.84 -24.16 7.92
CA TYR A 183 -18.63 -25.60 7.79
C TYR A 183 -19.92 -26.40 8.03
N ASP A 184 -20.05 -27.53 7.32
CA ASP A 184 -21.12 -28.50 7.55
C ASP A 184 -20.80 -29.43 8.74
N GLU A 185 -21.73 -30.31 9.08
CA GLU A 185 -21.58 -31.29 10.16
C GLU A 185 -20.44 -32.31 9.94
N TYR A 186 -19.90 -32.39 8.72
CA TYR A 186 -18.77 -33.26 8.35
C TYR A 186 -17.44 -32.48 8.31
N GLY A 187 -17.45 -31.17 8.57
CA GLY A 187 -16.28 -30.30 8.52
C GLY A 187 -15.87 -29.87 7.11
N ASN A 188 -16.74 -30.01 6.11
CA ASN A 188 -16.51 -29.43 4.78
C ASN A 188 -17.06 -28.01 4.72
N LEU A 189 -16.48 -27.16 3.88
CA LEU A 189 -17.08 -25.86 3.59
C LEU A 189 -18.44 -26.06 2.94
N ARG A 190 -19.44 -25.34 3.46
CA ARG A 190 -20.79 -25.34 2.92
C ARG A 190 -20.79 -24.72 1.53
N LEU A 191 -21.80 -25.09 0.76
CA LEU A 191 -22.07 -24.47 -0.54
C LEU A 191 -23.10 -23.35 -0.37
N ASP A 192 -22.98 -22.30 -1.17
CA ASP A 192 -24.00 -21.27 -1.35
C ASP A 192 -25.21 -21.79 -2.15
N ASP A 193 -26.21 -20.94 -2.35
CA ASP A 193 -27.46 -21.29 -3.04
C ASP A 193 -27.25 -21.69 -4.51
N ASP A 194 -26.13 -21.29 -5.12
CA ASP A 194 -25.75 -21.62 -6.49
C ASP A 194 -24.88 -22.89 -6.57
N GLY A 195 -24.56 -23.49 -5.42
CA GLY A 195 -23.76 -24.71 -5.32
C GLY A 195 -22.24 -24.47 -5.36
N TRP A 196 -21.79 -23.23 -5.16
CA TRP A 196 -20.37 -22.90 -5.04
C TRP A 196 -19.93 -22.90 -3.59
N VAL A 197 -18.64 -23.15 -3.35
CA VAL A 197 -18.07 -23.06 -2.00
C VAL A 197 -18.22 -21.63 -1.49
N ILE A 198 -18.69 -21.47 -0.25
CA ILE A 198 -18.81 -20.15 0.39
C ILE A 198 -17.45 -19.42 0.34
N ALA A 199 -17.47 -18.16 -0.10
CA ALA A 199 -16.28 -17.34 -0.14
C ALA A 199 -15.78 -17.00 1.28
N PRO A 200 -14.46 -16.90 1.49
CA PRO A 200 -13.92 -16.52 2.79
C PRO A 200 -14.36 -15.10 3.17
N ARG A 201 -14.59 -14.90 4.45
CA ARG A 201 -14.90 -13.60 5.04
C ARG A 201 -13.62 -12.80 5.21
N MET A 202 -13.69 -11.50 4.95
CA MET A 202 -12.57 -10.59 5.11
C MET A 202 -12.64 -9.86 6.45
N PHE A 203 -11.54 -9.85 7.19
CA PHE A 203 -11.30 -8.97 8.32
C PHE A 203 -10.09 -8.07 8.02
N SER A 204 -10.21 -6.78 8.30
CA SER A 204 -9.15 -5.80 8.07
C SER A 204 -8.77 -5.11 9.37
N TYR A 205 -7.48 -5.08 9.69
CA TYR A 205 -6.92 -4.38 10.82
C TYR A 205 -6.04 -3.23 10.33
N ASP A 206 -6.38 -1.98 10.67
CA ASP A 206 -5.58 -0.81 10.29
C ASP A 206 -4.22 -0.84 11.00
N LEU A 207 -3.16 -1.13 10.24
CA LEU A 207 -1.80 -1.25 10.77
C LEU A 207 -1.16 0.13 10.91
N ALA A 208 -1.27 0.95 9.87
CA ALA A 208 -0.65 2.27 9.81
C ALA A 208 -1.44 3.19 8.88
N THR A 209 -1.51 4.47 9.22
CA THR A 209 -2.01 5.52 8.33
C THR A 209 -0.97 6.63 8.27
N THR A 210 -0.94 7.40 7.18
CA THR A 210 -0.08 8.58 7.10
C THR A 210 -0.33 9.50 8.28
N CYS A 211 0.75 10.03 8.85
CA CYS A 211 0.65 10.91 10.01
C CYS A 211 -0.21 12.14 9.69
N HIS A 212 -0.91 12.70 10.68
CA HIS A 212 -1.88 13.79 10.44
C HIS A 212 -1.25 15.03 9.78
N ASP A 213 0.03 15.31 10.08
CA ASP A 213 0.79 16.45 9.54
C ASP A 213 1.72 16.06 8.37
N CYS A 214 1.65 14.81 7.92
CA CYS A 214 2.39 14.31 6.78
C CYS A 214 1.54 14.57 5.54
N THR A 215 1.68 15.72 4.90
CA THR A 215 1.03 15.99 3.62
C THR A 215 1.99 15.67 2.48
N PHE A 216 1.61 14.78 1.57
CA PHE A 216 2.33 14.61 0.31
C PHE A 216 1.86 15.65 -0.69
N THR A 217 2.77 16.50 -1.14
CA THR A 217 2.48 17.51 -2.14
C THR A 217 3.46 17.49 -3.31
N ARG A 218 2.98 17.85 -4.49
CA ARG A 218 3.83 18.13 -5.65
C ARG A 218 3.46 19.47 -6.25
N THR A 219 4.46 20.28 -6.53
CA THR A 219 4.28 21.53 -7.26
C THR A 219 4.62 21.29 -8.72
N VAL A 220 3.60 21.29 -9.56
CA VAL A 220 3.79 21.25 -11.01
C VAL A 220 4.15 22.65 -11.46
N VAL A 221 5.33 22.79 -12.06
CA VAL A 221 5.72 24.03 -12.73
C VAL A 221 5.17 24.04 -14.15
N ALA A 222 4.68 25.20 -14.59
CA ALA A 222 4.26 25.37 -15.97
C ALA A 222 5.43 25.01 -16.89
N ALA A 223 5.15 24.26 -17.96
CA ALA A 223 6.14 24.04 -19.01
C ALA A 223 6.64 25.42 -19.48
N VAL A 224 7.87 25.76 -19.12
CA VAL A 224 8.48 27.01 -19.53
C VAL A 224 8.63 26.91 -21.05
N PRO A 225 7.93 27.72 -21.86
CA PRO A 225 8.06 27.64 -23.29
C PRO A 225 9.52 27.95 -23.62
N GLU A 226 10.29 26.96 -24.07
CA GLU A 226 11.70 27.17 -24.38
C GLU A 226 11.80 28.19 -25.52
N PRO A 227 12.15 29.46 -25.24
CA PRO A 227 12.12 30.50 -26.27
C PRO A 227 13.18 30.20 -27.34
N SER A 228 14.25 29.51 -26.94
CA SER A 228 15.33 29.02 -27.78
C SER A 228 14.83 28.07 -28.86
N SER A 229 13.90 27.17 -28.56
CA SER A 229 13.43 26.16 -29.52
C SER A 229 12.61 26.82 -30.64
N TYR A 230 11.74 27.78 -30.29
CA TYR A 230 11.03 28.59 -31.30
C TYR A 230 11.97 29.56 -32.04
N ALA A 231 12.95 30.15 -31.35
CA ALA A 231 13.93 31.02 -31.97
C ALA A 231 14.84 30.25 -32.95
N LEU A 232 15.28 29.04 -32.60
CA LEU A 232 16.10 28.16 -33.45
C LEU A 232 15.30 27.64 -34.63
N MET A 233 14.04 27.26 -34.42
CA MET A 233 13.15 26.90 -35.53
C MET A 233 12.94 28.09 -36.47
N GLY A 234 12.70 29.29 -35.92
CA GLY A 234 12.57 30.54 -36.68
C GLY A 234 13.84 30.88 -37.47
N LEU A 235 15.01 30.78 -36.83
CA LEU A 235 16.32 30.98 -37.47
C LEU A 235 16.58 29.96 -38.57
N GLY A 236 16.27 28.69 -38.33
CA GLY A 236 16.40 27.60 -39.31
C GLY A 236 15.52 27.83 -40.54
N MET A 237 14.24 28.15 -40.33
CA MET A 237 13.32 28.51 -41.41
C MET A 237 13.79 29.76 -42.17
N GLY A 238 14.30 30.77 -41.45
CA GLY A 238 14.87 31.98 -42.04
C GLY A 238 16.06 31.69 -42.96
N MET A 239 16.99 30.84 -42.52
CA MET A 239 18.14 30.43 -43.33
C MET A 239 17.74 29.64 -44.58
N LEU A 240 16.75 28.75 -44.47
CA LEU A 240 16.21 28.01 -45.62
C LEU A 240 15.56 28.93 -46.64
N ALA A 241 14.74 29.89 -46.20
CA ALA A 241 14.11 30.89 -47.06
C ALA A 241 15.14 31.78 -47.78
N TYR A 242 16.19 32.20 -47.05
CA TYR A 242 17.28 32.99 -47.62
C TYR A 242 18.06 32.20 -48.69
N SER A 243 18.39 30.95 -48.41
CA SER A 243 19.10 30.06 -49.34
C SER A 243 18.26 29.78 -50.60
N GLY A 244 16.95 29.59 -50.45
CA GLY A 244 16.02 29.42 -51.56
C GLY A 244 15.96 30.64 -52.49
N ARG A 245 15.94 31.86 -51.94
CA ARG A 245 15.99 33.10 -52.74
C ARG A 245 17.28 33.20 -53.55
N ARG A 246 18.43 32.87 -52.97
CA ARG A 246 19.72 32.91 -53.69
C ARG A 246 19.80 31.93 -54.86
N ARG A 247 19.16 30.76 -54.76
CA ARG A 247 19.12 29.79 -55.88
C ARG A 247 18.29 30.28 -57.05
N LYS A 248 17.14 30.92 -56.80
CA LYS A 248 16.30 31.49 -57.88
C LYS A 248 16.97 32.66 -58.59
N ALA A 249 17.71 33.51 -57.87
CA ALA A 249 18.44 34.63 -58.47
C ALA A 249 19.53 34.20 -59.48
N LYS A 250 20.15 33.02 -59.27
CA LYS A 250 21.14 32.46 -60.20
C LYS A 250 20.54 31.76 -61.43
N ALA A 251 19.25 31.44 -61.41
CA ALA A 251 18.57 30.74 -62.52
C ALA A 251 17.99 31.70 -63.59
N ILE A 252 18.17 33.02 -63.43
CA ILE A 252 17.67 34.07 -64.34
C ILE A 252 18.83 34.75 -65.10
N GLN A 253 20.06 34.22 -64.98
CA GLN A 253 21.22 34.60 -65.81
C GLN A 253 21.53 33.48 -66.79
#